data_AF-B8KSL6-F1
#
_entry.id   AF-B8KSL6-F1
#
_cell.length_a   1.000
_cell.length_b   1.000
_cell.length_c   1.000
_cell.angle_alpha   90.00
_cell.angle_beta   90.00
_cell.angle_gamma   90.00
#
_symmetry.space_group_name_H-M   'P 1'
#
loop_
_entity.id
_entity.type
_entity.pdbx_description
1 polymer ?
#
loop_
_entity_poly.entity_id
_entity_poly.type
_entity_poly.pdbx_seq_one_letter_code
_entity_poly.pdbx_strand_id
1 'polypeptide(L)'
;MSPQDPPKIEFPCPYPIKVVGRAGEALEVAIIEIFTRHADDFDQSLMQVRASRAGTFVSITIVIEATGSDQLSALHEDLMATGLVSMVI
;
A
#
# COMPACT_ATOMS: atom_id res chain seq x y z
N MET A 1 33.45 -23.40 0.09
CA MET A 1 31.98 -23.42 -0.06
C MET A 1 31.47 -22.18 0.62
N SER A 2 31.12 -21.15 -0.13
CA SER A 2 30.47 -19.97 0.45
C SER A 2 28.99 -20.30 0.59
N PRO A 3 28.42 -20.39 1.81
CA PRO A 3 26.98 -20.33 1.94
C PRO A 3 26.58 -18.94 1.44
N GLN A 4 25.91 -18.91 0.29
CA GLN A 4 25.20 -17.72 -0.14
C GLN A 4 24.03 -17.59 0.83
N ASP A 5 24.24 -16.87 1.94
CA ASP A 5 23.13 -16.41 2.75
C ASP A 5 22.15 -15.72 1.80
N PRO A 6 20.87 -16.15 1.75
CA PRO A 6 19.89 -15.49 0.92
C PRO A 6 19.95 -14.00 1.26
N PRO A 7 19.91 -13.09 0.26
CA PRO A 7 20.01 -11.66 0.52
C PRO A 7 19.01 -11.34 1.62
N LYS A 8 19.53 -11.00 2.81
CA LYS A 8 18.71 -10.53 3.91
C LYS A 8 18.08 -9.27 3.35
N ILE A 9 16.78 -9.34 3.05
CA ILE A 9 16.01 -8.15 2.77
C ILE A 9 16.11 -7.38 4.09
N GLU A 10 17.01 -6.40 4.13
CA GLU A 10 17.21 -5.55 5.28
C GLU A 10 16.05 -4.58 5.30
N PHE A 11 15.08 -4.92 6.13
CA PHE A 11 14.06 -3.99 6.54
C PHE A 11 14.69 -3.01 7.54
N PRO A 12 14.32 -1.72 7.52
CA PRO A 12 13.29 -1.14 6.67
C PRO A 12 13.71 -0.86 5.21
N CYS A 13 12.81 -1.10 4.25
CA CYS A 13 13.03 -0.73 2.85
C CYS A 13 11.81 -0.02 2.23
N PRO A 14 12.02 0.97 1.34
CA PRO A 14 10.92 1.66 0.68
C PRO A 14 10.24 0.71 -0.32
N TYR A 15 8.96 0.42 -0.07
CA TYR A 15 8.15 -0.48 -0.86
C TYR A 15 6.95 0.27 -1.48
N PRO A 16 6.89 0.40 -2.81
CA PRO A 16 5.75 1.01 -3.49
C PRO A 16 4.58 0.02 -3.52
N ILE A 17 3.46 0.42 -2.93
CA ILE A 17 2.18 -0.29 -2.97
C ILE A 17 1.23 0.48 -3.89
N LYS A 18 0.69 -0.21 -4.89
CA LYS A 18 -0.33 0.35 -5.78
C LYS A 18 -1.68 -0.28 -5.50
N VAL A 19 -2.59 0.52 -4.98
CA VAL A 19 -3.97 0.15 -4.68
C VAL A 19 -4.87 0.59 -5.82
N VAL A 20 -5.69 -0.32 -6.35
CA VAL A 20 -6.71 -0.02 -7.35
C VAL A 20 -8.07 -0.30 -6.72
N GLY A 21 -8.91 0.73 -6.65
CA GLY A 21 -10.23 0.64 -6.04
C GLY A 21 -11.25 1.50 -6.79
N ARG A 22 -12.50 1.44 -6.33
CA ARG A 22 -13.55 2.31 -6.87
C ARG A 22 -13.30 3.76 -6.48
N ALA A 23 -13.46 4.66 -7.45
CA ALA A 23 -13.34 6.09 -7.22
C ALA A 23 -14.38 6.53 -6.19
N GLY A 24 -13.92 7.11 -5.09
CA GLY A 24 -14.78 7.61 -4.03
C GLY A 24 -13.98 8.11 -2.85
N GLU A 25 -14.48 9.16 -2.20
CA GLU A 25 -13.85 9.78 -1.03
C GLU A 25 -13.65 8.77 0.11
N ALA A 26 -14.56 7.80 0.24
CA ALA A 26 -14.46 6.71 1.19
C ALA A 26 -13.22 5.81 0.98
N LEU A 27 -12.75 5.63 -0.27
CA LEU A 27 -11.57 4.83 -0.55
C LEU A 27 -10.30 5.55 -0.08
N GLU A 28 -10.16 6.84 -0.37
CA GLU A 28 -9.02 7.63 0.08
C GLU A 28 -8.94 7.68 1.60
N VAL A 29 -10.07 7.96 2.26
CA VAL A 29 -10.14 7.97 3.74
C VAL A 29 -9.73 6.61 4.32
N ALA A 30 -10.26 5.52 3.79
CA ALA A 30 -9.93 4.18 4.28
C ALA A 30 -8.44 3.83 4.06
N ILE A 31 -7.89 4.14 2.89
CA ILE A 31 -6.47 3.94 2.59
C ILE A 31 -5.60 4.76 3.54
N ILE A 32 -5.90 6.04 3.72
CA ILE A 32 -5.15 6.92 4.62
C ILE A 32 -5.16 6.37 6.04
N GLU A 33 -6.32 5.96 6.57
CA GLU A 33 -6.41 5.39 7.92
C GLU A 33 -5.60 4.09 8.06
N ILE A 34 -5.67 3.19 7.08
CA ILE A 34 -4.93 1.93 7.09
C ILE A 34 -3.42 2.20 7.04
N PHE A 35 -2.97 3.01 6.07
CA PHE A 35 -1.56 3.32 5.91
C PHE A 35 -1.00 4.08 7.12
N THR A 36 -1.75 5.02 7.71
CA THR A 36 -1.34 5.71 8.94
C THR A 36 -1.19 4.77 10.13
N ARG A 37 -1.97 3.68 10.19
CA ARG A 37 -1.85 2.67 11.27
C ARG A 37 -0.68 1.71 11.08
N HIS A 38 -0.34 1.41 9.83
CA HIS A 38 0.71 0.43 9.50
C HIS A 38 2.07 1.07 9.27
N ALA A 39 2.12 2.33 8.85
CA ALA A 39 3.33 3.07 8.54
C ALA A 39 3.30 4.42 9.26
N ASP A 40 4.10 4.56 10.31
CA ASP A 40 4.26 5.81 11.07
C ASP A 40 4.90 6.93 10.21
N ASP A 41 5.62 6.57 9.15
CA ASP A 41 6.24 7.48 8.20
C ASP A 41 5.33 7.83 7.00
N PHE A 42 4.10 7.30 6.99
CA PHE A 42 3.19 7.51 5.87
C PHE A 42 2.88 9.00 5.69
N ASP A 43 3.34 9.54 4.56
CA ASP A 43 3.03 10.89 4.13
C ASP A 43 1.98 10.86 3.01
N GLN A 44 0.81 11.43 3.30
CA GLN A 44 -0.26 11.61 2.32
C GLN A 44 0.20 12.41 1.09
N SER A 45 1.23 13.25 1.23
CA SER A 45 1.81 14.02 0.11
C SER A 45 2.53 13.12 -0.90
N LEU A 46 3.01 11.95 -0.49
CA LEU A 46 3.62 10.95 -1.37
C LEU A 46 2.58 10.08 -2.09
N MET A 47 1.31 10.16 -1.66
CA MET A 47 0.21 9.43 -2.26
C MET A 47 -0.13 10.00 -3.64
N GLN A 48 0.09 9.21 -4.68
CA GLN A 48 -0.28 9.56 -6.04
C GLN A 48 -1.61 8.93 -6.42
N VAL A 49 -2.66 9.73 -6.45
CA VAL A 49 -3.98 9.32 -6.91
C VAL A 49 -4.12 9.58 -8.40
N ARG A 50 -4.44 8.53 -9.16
CA ARG A 50 -4.77 8.62 -10.58
C ARG A 50 -6.16 8.10 -10.83
N ALA A 51 -7.07 9.00 -11.21
CA ALA A 51 -8.39 8.61 -11.69
C ALA A 51 -8.29 7.92 -13.05
N SER A 52 -9.05 6.83 -13.21
CA SER A 52 -9.21 6.17 -14.50
C SER A 52 -9.98 7.06 -15.46
N ARG A 53 -9.78 6.82 -16.77
CA ARG A 53 -10.38 7.61 -17.86
C ARG A 53 -11.91 7.67 -17.82
N ALA A 54 -12.55 6.66 -17.22
CA ALA A 54 -14.01 6.59 -17.05
C ALA A 54 -14.51 7.18 -15.72
N GLY A 55 -13.61 7.54 -14.78
CA GLY A 55 -13.97 8.06 -13.45
C GLY A 55 -14.54 7.02 -12.47
N THR A 56 -14.66 5.75 -12.85
CA THR A 56 -15.21 4.69 -11.98
C THR A 56 -14.19 4.09 -11.01
N PHE A 57 -12.91 4.08 -11.41
CA PHE A 57 -11.81 3.49 -10.64
C PHE A 57 -10.70 4.51 -10.46
N VAL A 58 -9.98 4.41 -9.35
CA VAL A 58 -8.76 5.17 -9.08
C VAL A 58 -7.62 4.20 -8.79
N SER A 59 -6.43 4.56 -9.23
CA SER A 59 -5.18 3.90 -8.88
C SER A 59 -4.39 4.81 -7.97
N ILE A 60 -4.13 4.35 -6.76
CA ILE A 60 -3.45 5.07 -5.71
C ILE A 60 -2.09 4.40 -5.52
N THR A 61 -1.02 5.13 -5.72
CA THR A 61 0.36 4.64 -5.51
C THR A 61 0.90 5.28 -4.25
N ILE A 62 1.33 4.47 -3.30
CA ILE A 62 1.89 4.91 -2.02
C ILE A 62 3.22 4.20 -1.85
N VAL A 63 4.24 4.93 -1.40
CA VAL A 63 5.51 4.34 -0.99
C VAL A 63 5.51 4.32 0.53
N ILE A 64 5.68 3.13 1.12
CA ILE A 64 5.86 2.98 2.56
C ILE A 64 7.21 2.40 2.89
N GLU A 65 7.65 2.61 4.12
CA GLU A 65 8.74 1.87 4.70
C GLU A 65 8.27 0.48 5.15
N ALA A 66 8.53 -0.54 4.32
CA ALA A 66 8.26 -1.92 4.68
C ALA A 66 9.22 -2.34 5.80
N THR A 67 8.68 -2.65 6.96
CA THR A 67 9.41 -3.14 8.14
C THR A 67 9.42 -4.66 8.23
N GLY A 68 8.56 -5.34 7.46
CA GLY A 68 8.52 -6.79 7.32
C GLY A 68 7.38 -7.29 6.44
N SER A 69 7.38 -8.60 6.15
CA SER A 69 6.29 -9.26 5.40
C SER A 69 4.95 -9.23 6.11
N ASP A 70 4.98 -9.23 7.45
CA ASP A 70 3.77 -9.27 8.28
C ASP A 70 3.01 -7.94 8.20
N GLN A 71 3.73 -6.82 8.18
CA GLN A 71 3.15 -5.48 7.94
C GLN A 71 2.49 -5.40 6.57
N LEU A 72 3.16 -5.87 5.52
CA LEU A 72 2.59 -5.88 4.16
C LEU A 72 1.35 -6.77 4.05
N SER A 73 1.38 -7.93 4.72
CA SER A 73 0.25 -8.87 4.71
C SER A 73 -0.95 -8.30 5.47
N ALA A 74 -0.73 -7.72 6.65
CA ALA A 74 -1.78 -7.05 7.43
C ALA A 74 -2.38 -5.86 6.68
N LEU A 75 -1.54 -5.05 6.03
CA LEU A 75 -1.99 -3.92 5.21
C LEU A 75 -2.81 -4.41 4.02
N HIS A 76 -2.38 -5.46 3.33
CA HIS A 76 -3.14 -6.06 2.23
C HIS A 76 -4.50 -6.58 2.68
N GLU A 77 -4.56 -7.30 3.81
CA GLU A 77 -5.82 -7.79 4.38
C GLU A 77 -6.76 -6.64 4.77
N ASP A 78 -6.27 -5.62 5.46
CA ASP A 78 -7.06 -4.44 5.84
C ASP A 78 -7.61 -3.71 4.60
N LEU A 79 -6.77 -3.52 3.58
CA LEU A 79 -7.18 -2.92 2.31
C LEU A 79 -8.31 -3.71 1.65
N MET A 80 -8.17 -5.04 1.57
CA MET A 80 -9.19 -5.91 1.01
C MET A 80 -10.46 -5.94 1.86
N ALA A 81 -10.33 -5.84 3.19
CA ALA A 81 -11.44 -5.82 4.14
C ALA A 81 -12.32 -4.56 4.00
N THR A 82 -11.80 -3.46 3.43
CA THR A 82 -12.61 -2.27 3.13
C THR A 82 -13.76 -2.55 2.16
N GLY A 83 -13.63 -3.57 1.30
CA GLY A 83 -14.58 -3.85 0.22
C GLY A 83 -14.59 -2.81 -0.91
N LEU A 84 -13.76 -1.76 -0.83
CA LEU A 84 -13.62 -0.70 -1.82
C LEU A 84 -12.43 -0.94 -2.76
N VAL A 85 -11.41 -1.65 -2.26
CA VAL A 85 -10.24 -2.08 -3.01
C VAL A 85 -10.59 -3.29 -3.87
N SER A 86 -10.22 -3.25 -5.14
CA SER A 86 -10.35 -4.39 -6.06
C SER A 86 -9.04 -5.13 -6.27
N MET A 87 -7.91 -4.43 -6.18
CA MET A 87 -6.60 -5.01 -6.46
C MET A 87 -5.49 -4.23 -5.78
N VAL A 88 -4.45 -4.92 -5.30
CA VAL A 88 -3.21 -4.34 -4.76
C VAL A 88 -2.04 -4.97 -5.51
N ILE A 89 -1.06 -4.14 -5.91
CA ILE A 89 0.11 -4.53 -6.72
C ILE A 89 1.38 -3.95 -6.12
#